data_AF-A0AAE0W8B4-F1
#
_entry.id   AF-A0AAE0W8B4-F1
#
_cell.length_a   1.000
_cell.length_b   1.000
_cell.length_c   1.000
_cell.angle_alpha   90.00
_cell.angle_beta   90.00
_cell.angle_gamma   90.00
#
_symmetry.space_group_name_H-M   'P 1'
#
loop_
_entity.id
_entity.type
_entity.pdbx_description
1 polymer ?
#
loop_
_entity_poly.entity_id
_entity_poly.type
_entity_poly.pdbx_seq_one_letter_code
_entity_poly.pdbx_strand_id
1 'polypeptide(L)'
;MNYWIQLSIEYANQRSYLDDLFHVYPTIPEGIRELNSDRWSNVEKSFKKKDNDTLIKELFKFNLFPIKDSYIAYLKRDTSSIERNPKTINRICGRLYEMGLDKIFERCSEPKETNRQIGPFFRRWINTKALGILPVSLDEFMKNKEDAILNGSDKQLMDFASSKLNYKHPKGLDFIGRFNGKYVIGEAKFLTDFGGHQNAQFNDAISTVKAKNVKAIKVAILDGVLYIKGKSKIASTISGCINGIVAYKDTLKGDDFIEFLRERLVLLNMLLSDIGSIYLHIDYKIGHYVKIVMDEIFGIENFRNDITRVKCNPKNFERKAYGNIKDMILFYSKSDNMIWHEPKTTYTQADKIKLFPKRDKEGRHYTTIPLHAPGETKNGKTSQAFKGILPPSGRHWRSDVKVLEQLDNEGLIEWSDNGNPRKIIYFDEQEGKRMQDIWELKDPQYPVYPTEKNFDLLNIIVKTSSNENSIVLDCFCGSGTTLKAAQINGRHWIGIDQSDEAIKATTTKMNGIKGDLFISQTDFQFWTDKEIKL
;
A
#
# COMPACT_ATOMS: atom_id res chain seq x y z
N MET A 1 -27.75 13.81 -14.39
CA MET A 1 -26.88 13.10 -13.43
C MET A 1 -26.08 14.14 -12.68
N ASN A 2 -26.07 14.10 -11.34
CA ASN A 2 -25.25 15.02 -10.57
C ASN A 2 -23.75 14.69 -10.76
N TYR A 3 -22.89 15.68 -10.51
CA TYR A 3 -21.44 15.58 -10.70
C TYR A 3 -20.82 14.42 -9.89
N TRP A 4 -21.30 14.15 -8.68
CA TRP A 4 -20.75 13.11 -7.81
C TRP A 4 -21.03 11.70 -8.29
N ILE A 5 -22.25 11.47 -8.78
CA ILE A 5 -22.62 10.20 -9.38
C ILE A 5 -21.79 9.99 -10.65
N GLN A 6 -21.52 11.06 -11.41
CA GLN A 6 -20.59 10.98 -12.53
C GLN A 6 -19.18 10.58 -12.08
N LEU A 7 -18.64 11.19 -11.02
CA LEU A 7 -17.35 10.81 -10.47
C LEU A 7 -17.32 9.36 -9.94
N SER A 8 -18.38 8.91 -9.27
CA SER A 8 -18.50 7.52 -8.82
C SER A 8 -18.53 6.55 -10.01
N ILE A 9 -19.22 6.91 -11.10
CA ILE A 9 -19.22 6.13 -12.34
C ILE A 9 -17.83 6.15 -12.98
N GLU A 10 -17.17 7.30 -13.06
CA GLU A 10 -15.82 7.42 -13.60
C GLU A 10 -14.81 6.59 -12.79
N TYR A 11 -14.90 6.67 -11.45
CA TYR A 11 -14.10 5.87 -10.53
C TYR A 11 -14.37 4.37 -10.70
N ALA A 12 -15.63 3.96 -10.76
CA ALA A 12 -16.01 2.56 -10.98
C ALA A 12 -15.53 2.02 -12.34
N ASN A 13 -15.30 2.90 -13.32
CA ASN A 13 -14.71 2.55 -14.62
C ASN A 13 -13.17 2.56 -14.61
N GLN A 14 -12.51 2.91 -13.50
CA GLN A 14 -11.07 2.81 -13.38
C GLN A 14 -10.63 1.35 -13.23
N ARG A 15 -9.39 1.06 -13.64
CA ARG A 15 -8.85 -0.31 -13.62
C ARG A 15 -8.68 -0.89 -12.22
N SER A 16 -8.58 -0.07 -11.18
CA SER A 16 -8.38 -0.50 -9.79
C SER A 16 -9.67 -0.67 -9.00
N TYR A 17 -10.84 -0.29 -9.55
CA TYR A 17 -12.08 -0.23 -8.76
C TYR A 17 -12.38 -1.52 -8.01
N LEU A 18 -12.25 -2.68 -8.66
CA LEU A 18 -12.50 -3.98 -8.04
C LEU A 18 -11.44 -4.36 -6.99
N ASP A 19 -10.19 -3.93 -7.17
CA ASP A 19 -9.12 -4.14 -6.18
C ASP A 19 -9.38 -3.26 -4.94
N ASP A 20 -9.76 -2.01 -5.15
CA ASP A 20 -10.13 -1.08 -4.07
C ASP A 20 -11.36 -1.59 -3.30
N LEU A 21 -12.32 -2.17 -4.03
CA LEU A 21 -13.51 -2.77 -3.45
C LEU A 21 -13.21 -4.04 -2.65
N PHE A 22 -12.19 -4.82 -3.04
CA PHE A 22 -11.73 -5.98 -2.27
C PHE A 22 -11.18 -5.59 -0.89
N HIS A 23 -10.61 -4.40 -0.74
CA HIS A 23 -10.18 -3.90 0.58
C HIS A 23 -11.34 -3.62 1.53
N VAL A 24 -12.51 -3.26 0.99
CA VAL A 24 -13.75 -3.04 1.77
C VAL A 24 -14.49 -4.36 1.99
N TYR A 25 -14.58 -5.19 0.94
CA TYR A 25 -15.32 -6.44 0.91
C TYR A 25 -14.41 -7.61 0.50
N PRO A 26 -13.49 -8.04 1.39
CA PRO A 26 -12.56 -9.11 1.06
C PRO A 26 -13.32 -10.42 0.84
N THR A 27 -13.20 -11.00 -0.35
CA THR A 27 -13.71 -12.34 -0.61
C THR A 27 -12.76 -13.34 0.03
N ILE A 28 -13.25 -14.18 0.94
CA ILE A 28 -12.44 -15.23 1.57
C ILE A 28 -12.08 -16.25 0.48
N PRO A 29 -10.80 -16.39 0.08
CA PRO A 29 -10.47 -17.28 -1.04
C PRO A 29 -10.65 -18.76 -0.69
N GLU A 30 -10.44 -19.15 0.58
CA GLU A 30 -10.31 -20.57 0.97
C GLU A 30 -10.87 -20.89 2.37
N GLY A 31 -11.98 -20.27 2.76
CA GLY A 31 -12.62 -20.55 4.05
C GLY A 31 -13.51 -21.78 3.98
N ILE A 32 -12.94 -22.99 3.95
CA ILE A 32 -13.72 -24.21 4.19
C ILE A 32 -14.39 -24.03 5.56
N ARG A 33 -15.72 -24.12 5.62
CA ARG A 33 -16.44 -24.15 6.89
C ARG A 33 -16.04 -25.44 7.60
N GLU A 34 -15.40 -25.31 8.76
CA GLU A 34 -15.17 -26.45 9.65
C GLU A 34 -16.49 -27.13 9.97
N LEU A 35 -16.59 -28.41 9.59
CA LEU A 35 -17.70 -29.27 9.97
C LEU A 35 -17.34 -29.93 11.30
N ASN A 36 -18.30 -29.98 12.23
CA ASN A 36 -18.11 -30.71 13.47
C ASN A 36 -17.79 -32.19 13.16
N SER A 37 -16.63 -32.66 13.62
CA SER A 37 -16.09 -33.99 13.34
C SER A 37 -17.03 -35.12 13.75
N ASP A 38 -17.71 -34.98 14.90
CA ASP A 38 -18.61 -36.00 15.43
C ASP A 38 -19.87 -36.11 14.57
N ARG A 39 -20.44 -34.97 14.15
CA ARG A 39 -21.57 -34.93 13.24
C ARG A 39 -21.21 -35.48 11.87
N TRP A 40 -20.03 -35.14 11.36
CA TRP A 40 -19.56 -35.67 10.09
C TRP A 40 -19.37 -37.19 10.15
N SER A 41 -18.80 -37.73 11.24
CA SER A 41 -18.69 -39.18 11.45
C SER A 41 -20.03 -39.91 11.32
N ASN A 42 -21.13 -39.30 11.78
CA ASN A 42 -22.48 -39.87 11.65
C ASN A 42 -22.98 -39.84 10.20
N VAL A 43 -22.65 -38.80 9.43
CA VAL A 43 -22.90 -38.76 7.98
C VAL A 43 -22.15 -39.90 7.28
N GLU A 44 -20.87 -40.10 7.58
CA GLU A 44 -20.09 -41.17 6.94
C GLU A 44 -20.65 -42.56 7.25
N LYS A 45 -21.03 -42.80 8.51
CA LYS A 45 -21.62 -44.07 8.95
C LYS A 45 -22.96 -44.34 8.25
N SER A 46 -23.85 -43.35 8.20
CA SER A 46 -25.16 -43.48 7.55
C SER A 46 -25.03 -43.62 6.03
N PHE A 47 -24.10 -42.89 5.41
CA PHE A 47 -23.81 -42.99 3.98
C PHE A 47 -23.30 -44.39 3.60
N LYS A 48 -22.32 -44.94 4.35
CA LYS A 48 -21.78 -46.29 4.12
C LYS A 48 -22.82 -47.39 4.33
N LYS A 49 -23.70 -47.22 5.32
CA LYS A 49 -24.80 -48.16 5.61
C LYS A 49 -26.00 -48.03 4.65
N LYS A 50 -26.00 -47.02 3.78
CA LYS A 50 -27.14 -46.63 2.94
C LYS A 50 -28.44 -46.38 3.73
N ASP A 51 -28.30 -45.80 4.93
CA ASP A 51 -29.43 -45.40 5.77
C ASP A 51 -29.90 -44.00 5.37
N ASN A 52 -30.92 -43.94 4.51
CA ASN A 52 -31.40 -42.70 3.90
C ASN A 52 -31.96 -41.70 4.91
N ASP A 53 -32.73 -42.18 5.88
CA ASP A 53 -33.43 -41.32 6.84
C ASP A 53 -32.43 -40.68 7.79
N THR A 54 -31.50 -41.47 8.32
CA THR A 54 -30.43 -40.96 9.17
C THR A 54 -29.50 -40.04 8.39
N LEU A 55 -29.14 -40.37 7.15
CA LEU A 55 -28.26 -39.56 6.31
C LEU A 55 -28.84 -38.15 6.10
N ILE A 56 -30.13 -38.03 5.75
CA ILE A 56 -30.77 -36.73 5.59
C ILE A 56 -30.89 -35.97 6.92
N LYS A 57 -31.27 -36.66 8.00
CA LYS A 57 -31.39 -36.04 9.34
C LYS A 57 -30.05 -35.46 9.80
N GLU A 58 -28.93 -36.16 9.59
CA GLU A 58 -27.59 -35.64 9.90
C GLU A 58 -27.18 -34.49 8.98
N LEU A 59 -27.45 -34.59 7.67
CA LEU A 59 -27.12 -33.52 6.72
C LEU A 59 -27.89 -32.21 6.98
N PHE A 60 -29.13 -32.28 7.48
CA PHE A 60 -29.89 -31.09 7.86
C PHE A 60 -29.32 -30.33 9.06
N LYS A 61 -28.46 -30.96 9.87
CA LYS A 61 -27.77 -30.30 10.99
C LYS A 61 -26.64 -29.38 10.53
N PHE A 62 -26.24 -29.44 9.25
CA PHE A 62 -25.29 -28.50 8.66
C PHE A 62 -25.99 -27.25 8.11
N ASN A 63 -25.21 -26.19 7.98
CA ASN A 63 -25.66 -24.90 7.47
C ASN A 63 -25.99 -24.95 5.97
N LEU A 64 -25.29 -25.78 5.21
CA LEU A 64 -25.54 -26.03 3.78
C LEU A 64 -25.98 -27.48 3.58
N PHE A 65 -26.91 -27.67 2.66
CA PHE A 65 -27.29 -29.00 2.19
C PHE A 65 -26.57 -29.25 0.85
N PRO A 66 -26.02 -30.44 0.62
CA PRO A 66 -25.07 -30.67 -0.47
C PRO A 66 -25.69 -30.64 -1.87
N ILE A 67 -27.03 -30.67 -1.98
CA ILE A 67 -27.75 -30.54 -3.25
C ILE A 67 -28.77 -29.39 -3.19
N LYS A 68 -28.96 -28.73 -4.35
CA LYS A 68 -30.06 -27.79 -4.56
C LYS A 68 -31.29 -28.56 -5.04
N ASP A 69 -32.32 -28.62 -4.20
CA ASP A 69 -33.59 -29.27 -4.48
C ASP A 69 -34.73 -28.52 -3.77
N SER A 70 -35.84 -28.29 -4.46
CA SER A 70 -36.94 -27.43 -4.01
C SER A 70 -37.61 -27.92 -2.72
N TYR A 71 -37.55 -29.23 -2.45
CA TYR A 71 -38.19 -29.83 -1.28
C TYR A 71 -37.36 -29.72 0.00
N ILE A 72 -36.05 -29.43 -0.10
CA ILE A 72 -35.14 -29.40 1.06
C ILE A 72 -35.59 -28.41 2.13
N ALA A 73 -36.05 -27.22 1.72
CA ALA A 73 -36.52 -26.21 2.65
C ALA A 73 -37.74 -26.66 3.46
N TYR A 74 -38.63 -27.44 2.83
CA TYR A 74 -39.80 -28.01 3.48
C TYR A 74 -39.39 -29.15 4.43
N LEU A 75 -38.61 -30.12 3.94
CA LEU A 75 -38.13 -31.27 4.71
C LEU A 75 -37.31 -30.86 5.94
N LYS A 76 -36.55 -29.77 5.85
CA LYS A 76 -35.75 -29.24 6.96
C LYS A 76 -36.61 -28.58 8.05
N ARG A 77 -37.77 -28.01 7.70
CA ARG A 77 -38.69 -27.35 8.64
C ARG A 77 -39.65 -28.32 9.31
N ASP A 78 -40.04 -29.37 8.60
CA ASP A 78 -40.88 -30.45 9.12
C ASP A 78 -40.17 -31.79 8.97
N THR A 79 -39.43 -32.20 10.00
CA THR A 79 -38.66 -33.45 9.98
C THR A 79 -39.53 -34.71 9.93
N SER A 80 -40.81 -34.63 10.35
CA SER A 80 -41.76 -35.74 10.22
C SER A 80 -42.05 -36.10 8.76
N SER A 81 -41.85 -35.14 7.86
CA SER A 81 -42.08 -35.33 6.43
C SER A 81 -41.08 -36.30 5.77
N ILE A 82 -39.96 -36.61 6.41
CA ILE A 82 -38.98 -37.59 5.94
C ILE A 82 -39.64 -38.97 5.86
N GLU A 83 -40.27 -39.40 6.95
CA GLU A 83 -40.94 -40.70 7.06
C GLU A 83 -42.22 -40.74 6.21
N ARG A 84 -42.92 -39.61 6.08
CA ARG A 84 -44.15 -39.50 5.27
C ARG A 84 -43.90 -39.50 3.76
N ASN A 85 -42.67 -39.23 3.29
CA ASN A 85 -42.36 -39.05 1.86
C ASN A 85 -41.15 -39.89 1.38
N PRO A 86 -41.17 -41.23 1.55
CA PRO A 86 -40.00 -42.09 1.31
C PRO A 86 -39.49 -42.06 -0.13
N LYS A 87 -40.36 -41.89 -1.14
CA LYS A 87 -39.95 -41.78 -2.55
C LYS A 87 -39.09 -40.53 -2.80
N THR A 88 -39.44 -39.40 -2.19
CA THR A 88 -38.70 -38.14 -2.31
C THR A 88 -37.35 -38.25 -1.62
N ILE A 89 -37.32 -38.87 -0.45
CA ILE A 89 -36.09 -39.15 0.30
C ILE A 89 -35.16 -40.08 -0.48
N ASN A 90 -35.68 -41.17 -1.04
CA ASN A 90 -34.89 -42.10 -1.87
C ASN A 90 -34.32 -41.41 -3.11
N ARG A 91 -35.08 -40.55 -3.79
CA ARG A 91 -34.59 -39.76 -4.94
C ARG A 91 -33.46 -38.82 -4.53
N ILE A 92 -33.60 -38.13 -3.40
CA ILE A 92 -32.59 -37.21 -2.88
C ILE A 92 -31.33 -37.99 -2.48
N CYS A 93 -31.46 -39.06 -1.71
CA CYS A 93 -30.34 -39.90 -1.29
C CYS A 93 -29.65 -40.59 -2.46
N GLY A 94 -30.38 -41.03 -3.49
CA GLY A 94 -29.79 -41.54 -4.73
C GLY A 94 -28.78 -40.57 -5.34
N ARG A 95 -29.16 -39.28 -5.45
CA ARG A 95 -28.26 -38.22 -5.92
C ARG A 95 -27.07 -37.96 -4.99
N LEU A 96 -27.26 -38.12 -3.67
CA LEU A 96 -26.17 -38.01 -2.70
C LEU A 96 -25.17 -39.15 -2.89
N TYR A 97 -25.65 -40.38 -3.05
CA TYR A 97 -24.79 -41.54 -3.28
C TYR A 97 -24.01 -41.44 -4.59
N GLU A 98 -24.65 -41.01 -5.67
CA GLU A 98 -23.99 -40.75 -6.96
C GLU A 98 -22.90 -39.67 -6.86
N MET A 99 -23.14 -38.63 -6.05
CA MET A 99 -22.19 -37.54 -5.85
C MET A 99 -20.95 -37.95 -5.05
N GLY A 100 -21.07 -38.95 -4.16
CA GLY A 100 -19.97 -39.45 -3.35
C GLY A 100 -19.70 -38.60 -2.09
N LEU A 101 -19.08 -39.24 -1.09
CA LEU A 101 -18.86 -38.68 0.24
C LEU A 101 -17.94 -37.44 0.21
N ASP A 102 -16.86 -37.48 -0.58
CA ASP A 102 -15.90 -36.38 -0.69
C ASP A 102 -16.55 -35.11 -1.25
N LYS A 103 -17.40 -35.27 -2.27
CA LYS A 103 -18.10 -34.13 -2.86
C LYS A 103 -19.22 -33.63 -1.95
N ILE A 104 -19.88 -34.50 -1.18
CA ILE A 104 -20.82 -34.07 -0.13
C ILE A 104 -20.09 -33.22 0.92
N PHE A 105 -18.89 -33.63 1.34
CA PHE A 105 -18.08 -32.88 2.31
C PHE A 105 -17.74 -31.49 1.78
N GLU A 106 -17.22 -31.44 0.55
CA GLU A 106 -16.90 -30.19 -0.15
C GLU A 106 -18.11 -29.25 -0.18
N ARG A 107 -19.30 -29.75 -0.59
CA ARG A 107 -20.53 -28.95 -0.66
C ARG A 107 -21.03 -28.46 0.69
N CYS A 108 -20.93 -29.29 1.74
CA CYS A 108 -21.37 -28.91 3.08
C CYS A 108 -20.42 -27.90 3.73
N SER A 109 -19.15 -27.95 3.34
CA SER A 109 -18.07 -27.12 3.85
C SER A 109 -17.82 -25.87 3.00
N GLU A 110 -18.62 -25.61 1.96
CA GLU A 110 -18.57 -24.36 1.20
C GLU A 110 -18.72 -23.14 2.14
N PRO A 111 -17.92 -22.06 1.92
CA PRO A 111 -18.03 -20.82 2.69
C PRO A 111 -19.44 -20.23 2.58
N LYS A 112 -19.80 -19.32 3.49
CA LYS A 112 -21.03 -18.53 3.29
C LYS A 112 -20.88 -17.77 1.98
N GLU A 113 -21.94 -17.75 1.16
CA GLU A 113 -22.01 -16.89 -0.03
C GLU A 113 -21.56 -15.47 0.33
N THR A 114 -20.63 -14.91 -0.46
CA THR A 114 -20.04 -13.57 -0.24
C THR A 114 -21.11 -12.52 0.00
N ASN A 115 -22.23 -12.60 -0.73
CA ASN A 115 -23.37 -11.69 -0.63
C ASN A 115 -24.07 -11.69 0.74
N ARG A 116 -23.89 -12.75 1.55
CA ARG A 116 -24.44 -12.87 2.91
C ARG A 116 -23.47 -12.41 4.00
N GLN A 117 -22.25 -12.01 3.64
CA GLN A 117 -21.21 -11.57 4.57
C GLN A 117 -20.93 -10.05 4.50
N ILE A 118 -21.61 -9.33 3.59
CA ILE A 118 -21.35 -7.91 3.27
C ILE A 118 -21.51 -6.95 4.47
N GLY A 119 -22.61 -7.03 5.22
CA GLY A 119 -22.86 -6.13 6.36
C GLY A 119 -21.73 -6.18 7.41
N PRO A 120 -21.32 -7.39 7.86
CA PRO A 120 -20.13 -7.56 8.70
C PRO A 120 -18.84 -6.98 8.12
N PHE A 121 -18.63 -7.05 6.80
CA PHE A 121 -17.42 -6.51 6.16
C PHE A 121 -17.36 -4.99 6.20
N PHE A 122 -18.48 -4.30 5.95
CA PHE A 122 -18.52 -2.84 6.07
C PHE A 122 -18.19 -2.37 7.49
N ARG A 123 -18.78 -3.01 8.52
CA ARG A 123 -18.42 -2.71 9.92
C ARG A 123 -16.97 -3.03 10.25
N ARG A 124 -16.44 -4.14 9.73
CA ARG A 124 -15.02 -4.50 9.88
C ARG A 124 -14.12 -3.43 9.25
N TRP A 125 -14.47 -2.93 8.08
CA TRP A 125 -13.73 -1.86 7.39
C TRP A 125 -13.75 -0.56 8.20
N ILE A 126 -14.88 -0.18 8.79
CA ILE A 126 -14.91 0.96 9.73
C ILE A 126 -13.96 0.73 10.92
N ASN A 127 -13.93 -0.50 11.47
CA ASN A 127 -13.05 -0.85 12.58
C ASN A 127 -11.55 -0.79 12.24
N THR A 128 -11.16 -0.67 10.96
CA THR A 128 -9.76 -0.43 10.58
C THR A 128 -9.37 1.06 10.60
N LYS A 129 -10.18 1.92 11.25
CA LYS A 129 -9.99 3.37 11.29
C LYS A 129 -10.07 4.02 9.90
N ALA A 130 -10.84 3.42 8.98
CA ALA A 130 -10.95 3.89 7.60
C ALA A 130 -11.57 5.30 7.47
N LEU A 131 -12.34 5.74 8.47
CA LEU A 131 -12.94 7.07 8.55
C LEU A 131 -12.20 8.01 9.51
N GLY A 132 -10.93 7.73 9.83
CA GLY A 132 -10.09 8.56 10.71
C GLY A 132 -10.33 8.36 12.22
N ILE A 133 -11.49 7.82 12.60
CA ILE A 133 -11.87 7.55 14.00
C ILE A 133 -12.26 6.09 14.23
N LEU A 134 -11.97 5.58 15.43
CA LEU A 134 -12.35 4.22 15.83
C LEU A 134 -13.78 4.22 16.41
N PRO A 135 -14.58 3.16 16.14
CA PRO A 135 -15.88 3.02 16.78
C PRO A 135 -15.79 2.82 18.29
N VAL A 136 -16.66 3.50 19.02
CA VAL A 136 -16.74 3.51 20.49
C VAL A 136 -18.01 2.83 20.98
N SER A 137 -18.01 2.36 22.22
CA SER A 137 -19.20 1.76 22.82
C SER A 137 -20.36 2.76 22.94
N LEU A 138 -21.59 2.27 23.12
CA LEU A 138 -22.77 3.14 23.29
C LEU A 138 -22.62 4.11 24.47
N ASP A 139 -22.06 3.65 25.58
CA ASP A 139 -21.88 4.48 26.77
C ASP A 139 -20.89 5.62 26.52
N GLU A 140 -19.78 5.32 25.84
CA GLU A 140 -18.77 6.31 25.46
C GLU A 140 -19.31 7.29 24.41
N PHE A 141 -20.02 6.78 23.40
CA PHE A 141 -20.70 7.58 22.38
C PHE A 141 -21.68 8.60 22.98
N MET A 142 -22.32 8.24 24.09
CA MET A 142 -23.25 9.10 24.82
C MET A 142 -22.55 10.08 25.77
N LYS A 143 -21.38 9.72 26.31
CA LYS A 143 -20.66 10.48 27.33
C LYS A 143 -19.92 11.69 26.75
N ASN A 144 -19.34 11.56 25.56
CA ASN A 144 -18.64 12.66 24.89
C ASN A 144 -19.50 13.27 23.76
N LYS A 145 -19.15 14.50 23.35
CA LYS A 145 -19.79 15.21 22.22
C LYS A 145 -18.90 15.32 20.99
N GLU A 146 -17.69 14.77 21.07
CA GLU A 146 -16.70 14.77 20.00
C GLU A 146 -17.11 13.84 18.85
N ASP A 147 -16.33 13.84 17.78
CA ASP A 147 -16.56 12.97 16.64
C ASP A 147 -16.40 11.50 17.05
N ALA A 148 -17.41 10.71 16.75
CA ALA A 148 -17.49 9.33 17.22
C ALA A 148 -18.30 8.47 16.24
N ILE A 149 -17.98 7.18 16.17
CA ILE A 149 -18.79 6.18 15.47
C ILE A 149 -19.31 5.20 16.52
N LEU A 150 -20.60 4.86 16.45
CA LEU A 150 -21.21 3.95 17.40
C LEU A 150 -20.90 2.49 17.04
N ASN A 151 -20.15 1.80 17.89
CA ASN A 151 -19.95 0.35 17.86
C ASN A 151 -21.05 -0.35 18.66
N GLY A 152 -22.16 -0.68 18.00
CA GLY A 152 -23.31 -1.34 18.62
C GLY A 152 -23.80 -2.53 17.82
N SER A 153 -24.50 -3.44 18.50
CA SER A 153 -25.33 -4.45 17.84
C SER A 153 -26.45 -3.78 17.01
N ASP A 154 -27.03 -4.52 16.07
CA ASP A 154 -28.14 -4.03 15.23
C ASP A 154 -29.29 -3.47 16.09
N LYS A 155 -29.57 -4.13 17.21
CA LYS A 155 -30.57 -3.69 18.18
C LYS A 155 -30.20 -2.35 18.82
N GLN A 156 -28.95 -2.21 19.30
CA GLN A 156 -28.49 -0.96 19.93
C GLN A 156 -28.51 0.23 18.95
N LEU A 157 -28.07 0.02 17.71
CA LEU A 157 -28.13 1.03 16.65
C LEU A 157 -29.57 1.44 16.40
N MET A 158 -30.48 0.47 16.27
CA MET A 158 -31.89 0.72 16.01
C MET A 158 -32.60 1.45 17.18
N ASP A 159 -32.33 1.02 18.42
CA ASP A 159 -32.87 1.64 19.63
C ASP A 159 -32.37 3.08 19.77
N PHE A 160 -31.08 3.33 19.49
CA PHE A 160 -30.51 4.67 19.48
C PHE A 160 -31.16 5.55 18.40
N ALA A 161 -31.23 5.06 17.16
CA ALA A 161 -31.80 5.83 16.05
C ALA A 161 -33.29 6.15 16.29
N SER A 162 -34.04 5.20 16.83
CA SER A 162 -35.46 5.39 17.16
C SER A 162 -35.64 6.41 18.28
N SER A 163 -34.90 6.27 19.38
CA SER A 163 -35.08 7.09 20.59
C SER A 163 -34.46 8.49 20.49
N LYS A 164 -33.28 8.63 19.87
CA LYS A 164 -32.52 9.89 19.82
C LYS A 164 -32.69 10.63 18.49
N LEU A 165 -32.83 9.91 17.39
CA LEU A 165 -32.83 10.48 16.04
C LEU A 165 -34.21 10.50 15.39
N ASN A 166 -35.26 9.99 16.08
CA ASN A 166 -36.63 9.87 15.56
C ASN A 166 -36.70 9.03 14.26
N TYR A 167 -35.84 8.03 14.14
CA TYR A 167 -35.84 7.10 13.01
C TYR A 167 -36.87 5.99 13.23
N LYS A 168 -38.03 6.09 12.57
CA LYS A 168 -39.16 5.16 12.73
C LYS A 168 -39.25 4.06 11.65
N HIS A 169 -38.23 3.96 10.81
CA HIS A 169 -38.25 3.03 9.68
C HIS A 169 -37.87 1.62 10.16
N PRO A 170 -38.56 0.54 9.74
CA PRO A 170 -38.45 -0.78 10.37
C PRO A 170 -37.13 -1.53 10.08
N LYS A 171 -36.25 -0.98 9.25
CA LYS A 171 -34.97 -1.60 8.90
C LYS A 171 -33.84 -1.03 9.74
N GLY A 172 -33.01 -1.94 10.26
CA GLY A 172 -31.79 -1.62 10.98
C GLY A 172 -30.81 -0.82 10.12
N LEU A 173 -29.81 -0.23 10.79
CA LEU A 173 -28.81 0.62 10.17
C LEU A 173 -27.44 -0.06 10.20
N ASP A 174 -26.68 0.11 9.14
CA ASP A 174 -25.29 -0.35 9.07
C ASP A 174 -24.33 0.63 9.76
N PHE A 175 -24.71 1.90 9.89
CA PHE A 175 -23.86 2.99 10.41
C PHE A 175 -24.62 4.01 11.26
N ILE A 176 -24.03 4.39 12.40
CA ILE A 176 -24.38 5.61 13.15
C ILE A 176 -23.09 6.28 13.59
N GLY A 177 -22.97 7.57 13.29
CA GLY A 177 -21.86 8.39 13.74
C GLY A 177 -22.29 9.80 14.12
N ARG A 178 -21.40 10.52 14.77
CA ARG A 178 -21.50 11.94 15.05
C ARG A 178 -20.25 12.61 14.51
N PHE A 179 -20.43 13.60 13.64
CA PHE A 179 -19.34 14.36 13.03
C PHE A 179 -19.70 15.84 13.05
N ASN A 180 -18.81 16.68 13.56
CA ASN A 180 -19.02 18.13 13.68
C ASN A 180 -20.36 18.47 14.37
N GLY A 181 -20.68 17.74 15.43
CA GLY A 181 -21.91 17.89 16.21
C GLY A 181 -23.21 17.45 15.50
N LYS A 182 -23.13 16.86 14.30
CA LYS A 182 -24.28 16.33 13.56
C LYS A 182 -24.28 14.81 13.57
N TYR A 183 -25.45 14.22 13.79
CA TYR A 183 -25.62 12.78 13.64
C TYR A 183 -25.69 12.40 12.16
N VAL A 184 -25.05 11.29 11.83
CA VAL A 184 -25.08 10.65 10.51
C VAL A 184 -25.58 9.23 10.72
N ILE A 185 -26.57 8.82 9.95
CA ILE A 185 -27.03 7.44 9.86
C ILE A 185 -26.87 6.95 8.43
N GLY A 186 -26.51 5.67 8.29
CA GLY A 186 -26.23 5.12 6.98
C GLY A 186 -26.64 3.66 6.82
N GLU A 187 -26.97 3.33 5.58
CA GLU A 187 -27.16 1.96 5.10
C GLU A 187 -26.10 1.67 4.03
N ALA A 188 -25.42 0.53 4.13
CA ALA A 188 -24.38 0.11 3.20
C ALA A 188 -24.84 -1.11 2.40
N LYS A 189 -24.69 -1.06 1.07
CA LYS A 189 -25.04 -2.17 0.16
C LYS A 189 -24.00 -2.35 -0.92
N PHE A 190 -23.45 -3.56 -1.01
CA PHE A 190 -22.67 -4.00 -2.16
C PHE A 190 -23.56 -4.83 -3.09
N LEU A 191 -23.88 -4.27 -4.26
CA LEU A 191 -24.79 -4.82 -5.25
C LEU A 191 -23.98 -5.59 -6.29
N THR A 192 -23.97 -6.91 -6.19
CA THR A 192 -23.07 -7.75 -7.01
C THR A 192 -23.64 -8.15 -8.37
N ASP A 193 -24.94 -7.95 -8.61
CA ASP A 193 -25.62 -8.33 -9.84
C ASP A 193 -26.90 -7.49 -10.05
N PHE A 194 -27.56 -7.63 -11.20
CA PHE A 194 -28.87 -7.07 -11.48
C PHE A 194 -29.97 -8.09 -11.20
N GLY A 195 -31.08 -7.70 -10.56
CA GLY A 195 -32.23 -8.59 -10.37
C GLY A 195 -32.99 -8.36 -9.07
N GLY A 196 -34.03 -9.18 -8.84
CA GLY A 196 -35.03 -8.98 -7.78
C GLY A 196 -34.45 -8.74 -6.38
N HIS A 197 -33.56 -9.60 -5.90
CA HIS A 197 -32.96 -9.46 -4.57
C HIS A 197 -32.09 -8.20 -4.44
N GLN A 198 -31.31 -7.89 -5.49
CA GLN A 198 -30.41 -6.73 -5.53
C GLN A 198 -31.20 -5.41 -5.62
N ASN A 199 -32.30 -5.41 -6.37
CA ASN A 199 -33.25 -4.30 -6.41
C ASN A 199 -33.88 -4.04 -5.03
N ALA A 200 -34.21 -5.09 -4.27
CA ALA A 200 -34.74 -4.95 -2.92
C ALA A 200 -33.69 -4.30 -1.98
N GLN A 201 -32.45 -4.78 -2.02
CA GLN A 201 -31.33 -4.21 -1.27
C GLN A 201 -31.06 -2.74 -1.62
N PHE A 202 -31.07 -2.39 -2.91
CA PHE A 202 -30.97 -1.00 -3.36
C PHE A 202 -32.13 -0.14 -2.84
N ASN A 203 -33.37 -0.63 -2.95
CA ASN A 203 -34.54 0.09 -2.46
C ASN A 203 -34.50 0.30 -0.94
N ASP A 204 -33.91 -0.63 -0.19
CA ASP A 204 -33.71 -0.50 1.26
C ASP A 204 -32.78 0.67 1.60
N ALA A 205 -31.64 0.78 0.92
CA ALA A 205 -30.73 1.91 1.13
C ALA A 205 -31.37 3.25 0.75
N ILE A 206 -32.13 3.26 -0.35
CA ILE A 206 -32.86 4.45 -0.80
C ILE A 206 -33.99 4.82 0.17
N SER A 207 -34.68 3.85 0.79
CA SER A 207 -35.73 4.13 1.77
C SER A 207 -35.16 4.74 3.05
N THR A 208 -33.98 4.31 3.49
CA THR A 208 -33.23 4.95 4.59
C THR A 208 -32.97 6.42 4.31
N VAL A 209 -32.47 6.76 3.11
CA VAL A 209 -32.21 8.16 2.73
C VAL A 209 -33.50 8.99 2.62
N LYS A 210 -34.60 8.38 2.17
CA LYS A 210 -35.91 9.02 2.03
C LYS A 210 -36.71 9.12 3.33
N ALA A 211 -36.25 8.50 4.43
CA ALA A 211 -36.93 8.54 5.72
C ALA A 211 -37.19 10.00 6.16
N LYS A 212 -38.44 10.32 6.50
CA LYS A 212 -38.85 11.69 6.87
C LYS A 212 -38.68 11.94 8.36
N ASN A 213 -38.47 13.21 8.73
CA ASN A 213 -38.43 13.69 10.12
C ASN A 213 -37.34 13.06 11.00
N VAL A 214 -36.22 12.65 10.40
CA VAL A 214 -35.07 12.09 11.10
C VAL A 214 -34.10 13.21 11.49
N LYS A 215 -33.68 13.28 12.75
CA LYS A 215 -32.72 14.26 13.29
C LYS A 215 -31.26 13.86 13.00
N ALA A 216 -30.98 13.44 11.77
CA ALA A 216 -29.66 13.03 11.32
C ALA A 216 -29.51 13.22 9.81
N ILE A 217 -28.27 13.39 9.36
CA ILE A 217 -27.88 13.25 7.95
C ILE A 217 -28.04 11.78 7.59
N LYS A 218 -28.74 11.50 6.49
CA LYS A 218 -29.00 10.13 6.03
C LYS A 218 -28.17 9.85 4.79
N VAL A 219 -27.42 8.76 4.82
CA VAL A 219 -26.49 8.39 3.76
C VAL A 219 -26.81 6.98 3.25
N ALA A 220 -26.70 6.77 1.95
CA ALA A 220 -26.65 5.43 1.36
C ALA A 220 -25.25 5.23 0.80
N ILE A 221 -24.58 4.16 1.23
CA ILE A 221 -23.26 3.76 0.76
C ILE A 221 -23.49 2.59 -0.18
N LEU A 222 -23.23 2.79 -1.46
CA LEU A 222 -23.60 1.84 -2.50
C LEU A 222 -22.40 1.51 -3.38
N ASP A 223 -22.14 0.21 -3.55
CA ASP A 223 -21.03 -0.30 -4.35
C ASP A 223 -21.48 -1.40 -5.32
N GLY A 224 -20.69 -1.66 -6.36
CA GLY A 224 -20.87 -2.79 -7.28
C GLY A 224 -21.45 -2.43 -8.66
N VAL A 225 -22.37 -3.25 -9.17
CA VAL A 225 -22.81 -3.19 -10.58
C VAL A 225 -23.66 -1.96 -10.93
N LEU A 226 -24.09 -1.20 -9.93
CA LEU A 226 -24.94 -0.02 -10.09
C LEU A 226 -24.32 1.10 -10.93
N TYR A 227 -22.99 1.13 -11.02
CA TYR A 227 -22.23 2.13 -11.78
C TYR A 227 -21.97 1.72 -13.24
N ILE A 228 -22.31 0.48 -13.63
CA ILE A 228 -22.18 0.01 -15.01
C ILE A 228 -23.29 0.66 -15.85
N LYS A 229 -22.89 1.36 -16.93
CA LYS A 229 -23.84 1.96 -17.87
C LYS A 229 -24.72 0.88 -18.50
N GLY A 230 -26.04 0.99 -18.33
CA GLY A 230 -26.99 0.03 -18.89
C GLY A 230 -28.44 0.45 -18.69
N LYS A 231 -29.37 -0.37 -19.21
CA LYS A 231 -30.83 -0.16 -19.08
C LYS A 231 -31.41 -0.70 -17.77
N SER A 232 -30.58 -1.06 -16.79
CA SER A 232 -31.08 -1.61 -15.53
C SER A 232 -31.79 -0.53 -14.71
N LYS A 233 -32.81 -0.94 -13.95
CA LYS A 233 -33.60 -0.04 -13.10
C LYS A 233 -32.75 0.70 -12.06
N ILE A 234 -31.70 0.06 -11.56
CA ILE A 234 -30.77 0.64 -10.58
C ILE A 234 -29.94 1.75 -11.26
N ALA A 235 -29.33 1.46 -12.41
CA ALA A 235 -28.49 2.42 -13.14
C ALA A 235 -29.29 3.66 -13.60
N SER A 236 -30.52 3.47 -14.06
CA SER A 236 -31.39 4.58 -14.48
C SER A 236 -31.82 5.46 -13.30
N THR A 237 -32.11 4.85 -12.14
CA THR A 237 -32.49 5.59 -10.91
C THR A 237 -31.36 6.49 -10.43
N ILE A 238 -30.12 6.00 -10.46
CA ILE A 238 -28.93 6.75 -10.03
C ILE A 238 -28.62 7.87 -11.02
N SER A 239 -28.63 7.57 -12.33
CA SER A 239 -28.33 8.54 -13.38
C SER A 239 -29.33 9.72 -13.42
N GLY A 240 -30.56 9.49 -12.95
CA GLY A 240 -31.64 10.49 -12.87
C GLY A 240 -31.58 11.47 -11.70
N CYS A 241 -30.68 11.29 -10.72
CA CYS A 241 -30.53 12.24 -9.62
C CYS A 241 -29.77 13.49 -10.07
N ILE A 242 -30.47 14.63 -10.22
CA ILE A 242 -29.92 15.89 -10.78
C ILE A 242 -29.52 16.91 -9.68
N ASN A 243 -30.15 16.90 -8.50
CA ASN A 243 -30.04 17.99 -7.50
C ASN A 243 -29.10 17.69 -6.31
N GLY A 244 -27.94 17.07 -6.53
CA GLY A 244 -27.02 16.74 -5.42
C GLY A 244 -26.15 17.93 -4.97
N ILE A 245 -26.06 18.17 -3.66
CA ILE A 245 -25.12 19.13 -3.05
C ILE A 245 -23.90 18.35 -2.51
N VAL A 246 -22.72 18.93 -2.68
CA VAL A 246 -21.40 18.38 -2.30
C VAL A 246 -21.30 18.15 -0.79
N ALA A 247 -20.85 16.96 -0.37
CA ALA A 247 -20.55 16.66 1.05
C ALA A 247 -19.03 16.58 1.34
N TYR A 248 -18.21 16.12 0.39
CA TYR A 248 -16.74 15.99 0.50
C TYR A 248 -16.11 15.79 -0.90
N LYS A 249 -14.90 16.32 -1.17
CA LYS A 249 -14.20 16.26 -2.48
C LYS A 249 -12.75 15.83 -2.32
N ASP A 250 -12.35 14.73 -2.97
CA ASP A 250 -10.95 14.42 -3.22
C ASP A 250 -10.56 15.00 -4.60
N THR A 251 -9.64 15.96 -4.63
CA THR A 251 -9.84 17.18 -5.45
C THR A 251 -9.00 17.30 -6.73
N LEU A 252 -7.94 16.51 -6.94
CA LEU A 252 -6.93 16.84 -7.96
C LEU A 252 -6.65 15.66 -8.91
N LYS A 253 -6.86 15.85 -10.22
CA LYS A 253 -6.53 14.88 -11.29
C LYS A 253 -5.99 15.61 -12.51
N GLY A 254 -5.07 14.96 -13.24
CA GLY A 254 -4.54 15.51 -14.49
C GLY A 254 -3.84 16.85 -14.27
N ASP A 255 -4.21 17.84 -15.07
CA ASP A 255 -3.59 19.18 -15.09
C ASP A 255 -3.71 19.89 -13.73
N ASP A 256 -4.84 19.73 -13.02
CA ASP A 256 -5.03 20.33 -11.69
C ASP A 256 -4.00 19.82 -10.66
N PHE A 257 -3.62 18.54 -10.74
CA PHE A 257 -2.59 17.98 -9.87
C PHE A 257 -1.20 18.51 -10.22
N ILE A 258 -0.93 18.66 -11.52
CA ILE A 258 0.35 19.20 -12.00
C ILE A 258 0.50 20.66 -11.56
N GLU A 259 -0.55 21.47 -11.69
CA GLU A 259 -0.49 22.87 -11.26
C GLU A 259 -0.44 23.03 -9.74
N PHE A 260 -1.20 22.22 -8.99
CA PHE A 260 -1.06 22.13 -7.54
C PHE A 260 0.39 21.86 -7.10
N LEU A 261 1.09 20.98 -7.82
CA LEU A 261 2.48 20.66 -7.54
C LEU A 261 3.42 21.78 -8.01
N ARG A 262 3.17 22.37 -9.19
CA ARG A 262 3.95 23.47 -9.76
C ARG A 262 4.05 24.64 -8.79
N GLU A 263 2.92 25.12 -8.27
CA GLU A 263 2.86 26.25 -7.33
C GLU A 263 3.78 26.02 -6.13
N ARG A 264 3.78 24.80 -5.59
CA ARG A 264 4.62 24.42 -4.45
C ARG A 264 6.08 24.28 -4.85
N LEU A 265 6.38 23.67 -6.01
CA LEU A 265 7.74 23.50 -6.50
C LEU A 265 8.44 24.83 -6.75
N VAL A 266 7.72 25.87 -7.20
CA VAL A 266 8.24 27.23 -7.33
C VAL A 266 8.68 27.76 -5.96
N LEU A 267 7.83 27.66 -4.94
CA LEU A 267 8.16 28.10 -3.59
C LEU A 267 9.33 27.30 -2.99
N LEU A 268 9.33 25.98 -3.18
CA LEU A 268 10.43 25.11 -2.74
C LEU A 268 11.74 25.48 -3.42
N ASN A 269 11.73 25.79 -4.72
CA ASN A 269 12.90 26.27 -5.42
C ASN A 269 13.41 27.60 -4.81
N MET A 270 12.52 28.53 -4.49
CA MET A 270 12.90 29.81 -3.86
C MET A 270 13.51 29.63 -2.46
N LEU A 271 13.04 28.64 -1.69
CA LEU A 271 13.54 28.33 -0.35
C LEU A 271 14.81 27.46 -0.35
N LEU A 272 15.06 26.73 -1.43
CA LEU A 272 16.18 25.81 -1.53
C LEU A 272 17.51 26.57 -1.64
N SER A 273 18.43 26.26 -0.74
CA SER A 273 19.81 26.78 -0.76
C SER A 273 20.53 26.42 -2.06
N ASP A 274 21.49 27.25 -2.48
CA ASP A 274 22.32 27.01 -3.68
C ASP A 274 23.10 25.69 -3.64
N ILE A 275 23.41 25.19 -2.44
CA ILE A 275 24.06 23.89 -2.21
C ILE A 275 23.07 22.75 -1.92
N GLY A 276 21.77 23.04 -2.00
CA GLY A 276 20.68 22.16 -1.64
C GLY A 276 20.20 21.25 -2.78
N SER A 277 19.44 20.23 -2.36
CA SER A 277 18.90 19.19 -3.22
C SER A 277 17.43 18.93 -2.93
N ILE A 278 16.67 18.54 -3.94
CA ILE A 278 15.26 18.14 -3.82
C ILE A 278 15.05 16.74 -4.41
N TYR A 279 14.26 15.95 -3.70
CA TYR A 279 13.85 14.60 -4.10
C TYR A 279 12.33 14.54 -4.17
N LEU A 280 11.79 14.09 -5.30
CA LEU A 280 10.35 13.98 -5.52
C LEU A 280 9.97 12.55 -5.90
N HIS A 281 9.31 11.85 -4.98
CA HIS A 281 8.77 10.51 -5.21
C HIS A 281 7.39 10.58 -5.89
N ILE A 282 7.23 9.83 -6.99
CA ILE A 282 5.98 9.84 -7.76
C ILE A 282 5.79 8.51 -8.53
N ASP A 283 4.53 8.15 -8.81
CA ASP A 283 4.25 7.00 -9.68
C ASP A 283 4.62 7.29 -11.14
N TYR A 284 5.13 6.26 -11.82
CA TYR A 284 5.62 6.35 -13.20
C TYR A 284 4.58 6.89 -14.20
N LYS A 285 3.28 6.73 -13.93
CA LYS A 285 2.22 7.21 -14.84
C LYS A 285 2.20 8.73 -15.00
N ILE A 286 2.58 9.46 -13.96
CA ILE A 286 2.53 10.93 -13.95
C ILE A 286 3.91 11.58 -13.81
N GLY A 287 4.91 10.81 -13.39
CA GLY A 287 6.24 11.35 -13.11
C GLY A 287 6.95 11.97 -14.32
N HIS A 288 6.65 11.56 -15.55
CA HIS A 288 7.18 12.23 -16.75
C HIS A 288 6.65 13.66 -16.93
N TYR A 289 5.38 13.91 -16.59
CA TYR A 289 4.82 15.27 -16.65
C TYR A 289 5.38 16.13 -15.52
N VAL A 290 5.52 15.56 -14.32
CA VAL A 290 6.16 16.23 -13.18
C VAL A 290 7.62 16.57 -13.50
N LYS A 291 8.34 15.68 -14.20
CA LYS A 291 9.72 15.91 -14.63
C LYS A 291 9.84 17.15 -15.53
N ILE A 292 8.94 17.33 -16.49
CA ILE A 292 8.93 18.52 -17.35
C ILE A 292 8.75 19.79 -16.52
N VAL A 293 7.84 19.77 -15.53
CA VAL A 293 7.64 20.91 -14.62
C VAL A 293 8.88 21.17 -13.76
N MET A 294 9.53 20.12 -13.26
CA MET A 294 10.78 20.27 -12.52
C MET A 294 11.93 20.79 -13.39
N ASP A 295 12.02 20.40 -14.66
CA ASP A 295 12.99 20.96 -15.61
C ASP A 295 12.79 22.47 -15.80
N GLU A 296 11.54 22.91 -15.92
CA GLU A 296 11.18 24.33 -16.05
C GLU A 296 11.57 25.14 -14.80
N ILE A 297 11.35 24.58 -13.60
CA ILE A 297 11.54 25.29 -12.33
C ILE A 297 12.98 25.23 -11.82
N PHE A 298 13.64 24.07 -11.92
CA PHE A 298 14.97 23.83 -11.37
C PHE A 298 16.09 23.93 -12.43
N GLY A 299 15.74 23.93 -13.71
CA GLY A 299 16.71 23.88 -14.81
C GLY A 299 17.06 22.45 -15.20
N ILE A 300 17.07 22.16 -16.50
CA ILE A 300 17.37 20.82 -17.04
C ILE A 300 18.81 20.38 -16.72
N GLU A 301 19.74 21.34 -16.63
CA GLU A 301 21.13 21.16 -16.28
C GLU A 301 21.33 20.72 -14.82
N ASN A 302 20.38 21.04 -13.95
CA ASN A 302 20.42 20.69 -12.54
C ASN A 302 19.74 19.35 -12.22
N PHE A 303 19.22 18.66 -13.24
CA PHE A 303 18.74 17.29 -13.11
C PHE A 303 19.92 16.36 -12.83
N ARG A 304 19.83 15.57 -11.75
CA ARG A 304 20.91 14.67 -11.34
C ARG A 304 20.60 13.22 -11.65
N ASN A 305 19.39 12.76 -11.34
CA ASN A 305 19.02 11.38 -11.62
C ASN A 305 17.51 11.10 -11.56
N ASP A 306 17.08 10.04 -12.26
CA ASP A 306 15.81 9.35 -12.05
C ASP A 306 16.08 8.02 -11.34
N ILE A 307 15.82 8.00 -10.03
CA ILE A 307 16.06 6.84 -9.19
C ILE A 307 14.83 5.93 -9.27
N THR A 308 15.03 4.72 -9.81
CA THR A 308 14.02 3.68 -9.84
C THR A 308 13.91 3.01 -8.47
N ARG A 309 12.73 3.10 -7.84
CA ARG A 309 12.45 2.36 -6.61
C ARG A 309 11.56 1.15 -6.89
N VAL A 310 11.99 -0.02 -6.42
CA VAL A 310 11.23 -1.27 -6.51
C VAL A 310 10.24 -1.33 -5.34
N LYS A 311 8.95 -1.12 -5.64
CA LYS A 311 7.87 -1.01 -4.64
C LYS A 311 7.24 -2.34 -4.23
N CYS A 312 7.35 -3.39 -5.06
CA CYS A 312 6.74 -4.69 -4.75
C CYS A 312 7.44 -5.86 -5.44
N ASN A 313 7.13 -7.08 -4.99
CA ASN A 313 7.58 -8.29 -5.68
C ASN A 313 6.90 -8.43 -7.04
N PRO A 314 7.57 -9.04 -8.04
CA PRO A 314 6.94 -9.41 -9.31
C PRO A 314 5.65 -10.19 -9.08
N LYS A 315 4.60 -9.79 -9.80
CA LYS A 315 3.28 -10.40 -9.78
C LYS A 315 3.01 -11.02 -11.15
N ASN A 316 2.81 -12.33 -11.21
CA ASN A 316 2.63 -13.10 -12.45
C ASN A 316 1.17 -13.14 -12.89
N PHE A 317 0.54 -11.96 -13.04
CA PHE A 317 -0.82 -11.86 -13.56
C PHE A 317 -0.80 -11.75 -15.08
N GLU A 318 -1.75 -12.39 -15.75
CA GLU A 318 -1.93 -12.29 -17.19
C GLU A 318 -2.33 -10.86 -17.57
N ARG A 319 -1.49 -10.19 -18.37
CA ARG A 319 -1.72 -8.83 -18.88
C ARG A 319 -0.97 -8.60 -20.18
N LYS A 320 -1.53 -7.76 -21.06
CA LYS A 320 -0.86 -7.30 -22.29
C LYS A 320 0.13 -6.15 -22.01
N ALA A 321 1.04 -6.34 -21.06
CA ALA A 321 2.10 -5.38 -20.72
C ALA A 321 3.12 -6.01 -19.75
N TYR A 322 4.34 -5.50 -19.66
CA TYR A 322 5.29 -5.92 -18.63
C TYR A 322 4.80 -5.60 -17.22
N GLY A 323 5.06 -6.46 -16.23
CA GLY A 323 4.70 -6.19 -14.83
C GLY A 323 5.27 -4.85 -14.33
N ASN A 324 4.47 -4.09 -13.58
CA ASN A 324 4.94 -2.86 -12.95
C ASN A 324 5.26 -3.13 -11.48
N ILE A 325 6.56 -3.11 -11.16
CA ILE A 325 7.06 -3.28 -9.79
C ILE A 325 7.79 -2.03 -9.29
N LYS A 326 7.77 -0.94 -10.07
CA LYS A 326 8.57 0.25 -9.80
C LYS A 326 7.78 1.55 -9.81
N ASP A 327 8.30 2.49 -9.06
CA ASP A 327 8.01 3.93 -9.13
C ASP A 327 9.33 4.71 -9.26
N MET A 328 9.26 6.04 -9.32
CA MET A 328 10.40 6.91 -9.60
C MET A 328 10.59 7.97 -8.53
N ILE A 329 11.85 8.33 -8.28
CA ILE A 329 12.25 9.44 -7.43
C ILE A 329 13.11 10.36 -8.29
N LEU A 330 12.59 11.55 -8.58
CA LEU A 330 13.30 12.58 -9.31
C LEU A 330 14.25 13.31 -8.37
N PHE A 331 15.52 13.40 -8.74
CA PHE A 331 16.56 14.07 -7.98
C PHE A 331 17.13 15.26 -8.76
N TYR A 332 16.99 16.45 -8.15
CA TYR A 332 17.57 17.70 -8.61
C TYR A 332 18.40 18.35 -7.52
N SER A 333 19.36 19.15 -7.95
CA SER A 333 20.04 20.12 -7.09
C SER A 333 19.60 21.54 -7.44
N LYS A 334 19.94 22.52 -6.59
CA LYS A 334 19.77 23.93 -6.94
C LYS A 334 20.84 24.44 -7.92
N SER A 335 22.06 23.90 -7.80
CA SER A 335 23.22 24.22 -8.66
C SER A 335 24.16 23.02 -8.79
N ASP A 336 25.26 23.16 -9.53
CA ASP A 336 26.33 22.15 -9.59
C ASP A 336 27.11 21.97 -8.28
N ASN A 337 27.02 22.93 -7.35
CA ASN A 337 27.73 22.89 -6.07
C ASN A 337 26.87 22.29 -4.95
N MET A 338 26.36 21.07 -5.13
CA MET A 338 25.49 20.43 -4.13
C MET A 338 26.27 19.69 -3.04
N ILE A 339 25.66 19.56 -1.85
CA ILE A 339 26.14 18.61 -0.83
C ILE A 339 25.95 17.19 -1.36
N TRP A 340 27.03 16.40 -1.40
CA TRP A 340 27.01 15.01 -1.84
C TRP A 340 27.96 14.14 -1.02
N HIS A 341 27.38 13.30 -0.17
CA HIS A 341 28.07 12.23 0.55
C HIS A 341 27.82 10.91 -0.16
N GLU A 342 28.78 10.47 -0.96
CA GLU A 342 28.67 9.29 -1.84
C GLU A 342 28.11 8.06 -1.08
N PRO A 343 26.87 7.62 -1.39
CA PRO A 343 26.25 6.51 -0.69
C PRO A 343 26.91 5.19 -1.08
N LYS A 344 27.28 4.38 -0.08
CA LYS A 344 27.85 3.04 -0.26
C LYS A 344 26.87 1.98 0.23
N THR A 345 26.84 0.86 -0.47
CA THR A 345 26.16 -0.37 -0.07
C THR A 345 27.19 -1.43 0.28
N THR A 346 26.83 -2.34 1.17
CA THR A 346 27.72 -3.42 1.58
C THR A 346 27.91 -4.43 0.44
N TYR A 347 29.09 -5.05 0.40
CA TYR A 347 29.32 -6.16 -0.50
C TYR A 347 28.62 -7.42 0.02
N THR A 348 27.94 -8.14 -0.87
CA THR A 348 27.40 -9.47 -0.58
C THR A 348 28.46 -10.55 -0.80
N GLN A 349 28.22 -11.77 -0.29
CA GLN A 349 29.09 -12.92 -0.61
C GLN A 349 29.12 -13.23 -2.11
N ALA A 350 28.00 -13.02 -2.81
CA ALA A 350 27.94 -13.14 -4.26
C ALA A 350 28.83 -12.09 -4.94
N ASP A 351 28.82 -10.84 -4.45
CA ASP A 351 29.71 -9.80 -4.97
C ASP A 351 31.18 -10.13 -4.72
N LYS A 352 31.53 -10.68 -3.55
CA LYS A 352 32.89 -11.13 -3.25
C LYS A 352 33.40 -12.12 -4.31
N ILE A 353 32.60 -13.12 -4.64
CA ILE A 353 32.97 -14.14 -5.62
C ILE A 353 33.01 -13.55 -7.04
N LYS A 354 32.02 -12.73 -7.40
CA LYS A 354 31.88 -12.19 -8.77
C LYS A 354 32.90 -11.10 -9.09
N LEU A 355 33.11 -10.16 -8.17
CA LEU A 355 33.95 -8.97 -8.39
C LEU A 355 35.41 -9.20 -7.98
N PHE A 356 35.65 -10.08 -7.01
CA PHE A 356 36.98 -10.42 -6.48
C PHE A 356 37.24 -11.93 -6.61
N PRO A 357 37.29 -12.47 -7.85
CA PRO A 357 37.35 -13.91 -8.08
C PRO A 357 38.70 -14.55 -7.71
N LYS A 358 39.77 -13.76 -7.64
CA LYS A 358 41.13 -14.27 -7.37
C LYS A 358 41.38 -14.42 -5.87
N ARG A 359 42.33 -15.29 -5.52
CA ARG A 359 42.77 -15.53 -4.14
C ARG A 359 44.28 -15.46 -4.03
N ASP A 360 44.76 -14.85 -2.97
CA ASP A 360 46.20 -14.86 -2.66
C ASP A 360 46.58 -16.11 -1.87
N LYS A 361 47.85 -16.19 -1.44
CA LYS A 361 48.39 -17.34 -0.70
C LYS A 361 47.73 -17.52 0.67
N GLU A 362 47.18 -16.45 1.24
CA GLU A 362 46.49 -16.45 2.53
C GLU A 362 44.97 -16.67 2.37
N GLY A 363 44.49 -16.81 1.13
CA GLY A 363 43.08 -17.02 0.81
C GLY A 363 42.26 -15.73 0.75
N ARG A 364 42.88 -14.55 0.81
CA ARG A 364 42.20 -13.26 0.68
C ARG A 364 41.71 -13.08 -0.74
N HIS A 365 40.48 -12.60 -0.89
CA HIS A 365 39.88 -12.36 -2.19
C HIS A 365 40.32 -11.02 -2.76
N TYR A 366 40.72 -11.00 -4.03
CA TYR A 366 41.14 -9.78 -4.71
C TYR A 366 40.71 -9.74 -6.19
N THR A 367 40.83 -8.57 -6.78
CA THR A 367 40.74 -8.33 -8.23
C THR A 367 41.91 -7.47 -8.68
N THR A 368 42.06 -7.28 -9.99
CA THR A 368 43.16 -6.49 -10.53
C THR A 368 42.69 -5.42 -11.52
N ILE A 369 43.17 -4.20 -11.35
CA ILE A 369 42.86 -3.08 -12.24
C ILE A 369 44.09 -2.68 -13.07
N PRO A 370 43.92 -2.23 -14.32
CA PRO A 370 45.04 -1.75 -15.13
C PRO A 370 45.72 -0.55 -14.46
N LEU A 371 47.06 -0.55 -14.44
CA LEU A 371 47.85 0.57 -13.92
C LEU A 371 47.98 1.75 -14.89
N HIS A 372 47.37 1.66 -16.06
CA HIS A 372 47.42 2.68 -17.10
C HIS A 372 46.01 3.18 -17.47
N ALA A 373 45.93 4.41 -17.98
CA ALA A 373 44.70 5.07 -18.42
C ALA A 373 44.85 5.61 -19.86
N PRO A 374 43.75 5.77 -20.62
CA PRO A 374 43.78 6.42 -21.93
C PRO A 374 44.35 7.85 -21.87
N GLY A 375 45.05 8.26 -22.93
CA GLY A 375 45.65 9.58 -23.07
C GLY A 375 47.18 9.53 -22.98
N GLU A 376 47.85 10.48 -23.62
CA GLU A 376 49.31 10.58 -23.59
C GLU A 376 49.70 11.87 -22.86
N THR A 377 50.61 11.77 -21.88
CA THR A 377 51.20 12.96 -21.29
C THR A 377 52.52 13.28 -21.99
N LYS A 378 52.65 14.49 -22.53
CA LYS A 378 53.91 14.97 -23.10
C LYS A 378 54.89 15.26 -21.95
N ASN A 379 55.94 14.45 -21.81
CA ASN A 379 56.99 14.59 -20.80
C ASN A 379 56.54 14.53 -19.33
N GLY A 380 55.40 13.89 -19.05
CA GLY A 380 54.91 13.69 -17.68
C GLY A 380 55.62 12.53 -16.96
N LYS A 381 55.71 12.61 -15.63
CA LYS A 381 56.26 11.54 -14.77
C LYS A 381 55.53 10.19 -14.93
N THR A 382 54.31 10.23 -15.44
CA THR A 382 53.45 9.07 -15.72
C THR A 382 53.71 8.40 -17.08
N SER A 383 54.58 8.97 -17.92
CA SER A 383 55.02 8.37 -19.20
C SER A 383 56.40 7.73 -19.13
N GLN A 384 57.02 7.70 -17.94
CA GLN A 384 58.34 7.09 -17.73
C GLN A 384 58.27 5.57 -17.66
N ALA A 385 59.42 4.91 -17.89
CA ALA A 385 59.53 3.46 -17.80
C ALA A 385 59.41 3.01 -16.33
N PHE A 386 58.49 2.08 -16.07
CA PHE A 386 58.35 1.41 -14.79
C PHE A 386 58.94 0.00 -14.92
N LYS A 387 60.01 -0.30 -14.18
CA LYS A 387 60.79 -1.56 -14.30
C LYS A 387 61.19 -1.90 -15.75
N GLY A 388 61.55 -0.88 -16.53
CA GLY A 388 61.93 -1.03 -17.95
C GLY A 388 60.78 -1.13 -18.94
N ILE A 389 59.52 -1.04 -18.49
CA ILE A 389 58.32 -1.15 -19.32
C ILE A 389 57.65 0.23 -19.45
N LEU A 390 57.34 0.62 -20.69
CA LEU A 390 56.58 1.82 -21.00
C LEU A 390 55.07 1.51 -20.97
N PRO A 391 54.21 2.50 -20.64
CA PRO A 391 52.77 2.31 -20.79
C PRO A 391 52.42 2.03 -22.27
N PRO A 392 51.32 1.31 -22.55
CA PRO A 392 50.89 1.04 -23.93
C PRO A 392 50.74 2.33 -24.74
N SER A 393 50.99 2.27 -26.06
CA SER A 393 50.79 3.42 -26.96
C SER A 393 49.40 4.04 -26.79
N GLY A 394 49.29 5.37 -26.79
CA GLY A 394 48.04 6.07 -26.54
C GLY A 394 47.61 6.12 -25.07
N ARG A 395 48.46 5.66 -24.14
CA ARG A 395 48.17 5.58 -22.70
C ARG A 395 49.33 6.07 -21.84
N HIS A 396 49.05 6.37 -20.59
CA HIS A 396 50.02 6.72 -19.55
C HIS A 396 49.72 5.96 -18.26
N TRP A 397 50.68 5.87 -17.34
CA TRP A 397 50.45 5.30 -16.02
C TRP A 397 49.46 6.15 -15.21
N ARG A 398 48.63 5.50 -14.41
CA ARG A 398 47.65 6.17 -13.53
C ARG A 398 48.29 6.99 -12.41
N SER A 399 49.55 6.71 -12.10
CA SER A 399 50.34 7.35 -11.04
C SER A 399 51.80 7.49 -11.49
N ASP A 400 52.57 8.34 -10.78
CA ASP A 400 54.02 8.47 -10.95
C ASP A 400 54.72 7.12 -10.74
N VAL A 401 55.81 6.86 -11.46
CA VAL A 401 56.62 5.63 -11.37
C VAL A 401 57.06 5.37 -9.93
N LYS A 402 57.37 6.40 -9.13
CA LYS A 402 57.71 6.23 -7.71
C LYS A 402 56.60 5.55 -6.90
N VAL A 403 55.35 5.90 -7.18
CA VAL A 403 54.18 5.28 -6.52
C VAL A 403 54.02 3.84 -7.01
N LEU A 404 54.28 3.58 -8.29
CA LEU A 404 54.25 2.21 -8.83
C LEU A 404 55.33 1.33 -8.19
N GLU A 405 56.54 1.84 -8.00
CA GLU A 405 57.62 1.14 -7.30
C GLU A 405 57.28 0.86 -5.85
N GLN A 406 56.65 1.81 -5.16
CA GLN A 406 56.15 1.58 -3.80
C GLN A 406 55.11 0.45 -3.77
N LEU A 407 54.12 0.48 -4.66
CA LEU A 407 53.09 -0.56 -4.76
C LEU A 407 53.69 -1.94 -5.08
N ASP A 408 54.72 -1.99 -5.94
CA ASP A 408 55.45 -3.21 -6.26
C ASP A 408 56.18 -3.77 -5.03
N ASN A 409 56.89 -2.89 -4.31
CA ASN A 409 57.62 -3.26 -3.09
C ASN A 409 56.67 -3.73 -1.96
N GLU A 410 55.47 -3.19 -1.92
CA GLU A 410 54.40 -3.60 -0.99
C GLU A 410 53.68 -4.89 -1.44
N GLY A 411 54.03 -5.46 -2.60
CA GLY A 411 53.40 -6.66 -3.13
C GLY A 411 51.98 -6.44 -3.66
N LEU A 412 51.61 -5.20 -3.97
CA LEU A 412 50.28 -4.81 -4.46
C LEU A 412 50.19 -4.77 -5.99
N ILE A 413 51.19 -5.31 -6.69
CA ILE A 413 51.20 -5.45 -8.16
C ILE A 413 51.24 -6.94 -8.53
N GLU A 414 50.28 -7.33 -9.36
CA GLU A 414 50.29 -8.62 -10.04
C GLU A 414 50.88 -8.45 -11.45
N TRP A 415 51.91 -9.23 -11.74
CA TRP A 415 52.56 -9.26 -13.05
C TRP A 415 52.00 -10.43 -13.88
N SER A 416 51.50 -10.15 -15.08
CA SER A 416 51.15 -11.21 -16.03
C SER A 416 52.40 -11.87 -16.62
N ASP A 417 52.27 -13.06 -17.22
CA ASP A 417 53.36 -13.74 -17.95
C ASP A 417 54.01 -12.87 -19.04
N ASN A 418 53.25 -11.94 -19.64
CA ASN A 418 53.73 -11.01 -20.66
C ASN A 418 54.30 -9.70 -20.08
N GLY A 419 54.54 -9.62 -18.76
CA GLY A 419 55.10 -8.46 -18.09
C GLY A 419 54.15 -7.26 -17.91
N ASN A 420 52.85 -7.40 -18.13
CA ASN A 420 51.88 -6.32 -17.91
C ASN A 420 51.51 -6.18 -16.42
N PRO A 421 51.82 -5.07 -15.74
CA PRO A 421 51.55 -4.90 -14.32
C PRO A 421 50.11 -4.44 -14.07
N ARG A 422 49.44 -5.04 -13.09
CA ARG A 422 48.09 -4.67 -12.65
C ARG A 422 48.06 -4.47 -11.14
N LYS A 423 47.32 -3.48 -10.68
CA LYS A 423 47.17 -3.20 -9.25
C LYS A 423 46.20 -4.19 -8.62
N ILE A 424 46.62 -4.83 -7.53
CA ILE A 424 45.78 -5.69 -6.69
C ILE A 424 44.83 -4.81 -5.86
N ILE A 425 43.57 -5.20 -5.80
CA ILE A 425 42.53 -4.58 -4.97
C ILE A 425 41.88 -5.67 -4.13
N TYR A 426 42.10 -5.61 -2.82
CA TYR A 426 41.60 -6.59 -1.86
C TYR A 426 40.16 -6.31 -1.44
N PHE A 427 39.36 -7.37 -1.29
CA PHE A 427 37.96 -7.30 -0.90
C PHE A 427 37.74 -6.77 0.52
N ASP A 428 38.55 -7.24 1.47
CA ASP A 428 38.47 -6.91 2.90
C ASP A 428 38.91 -5.47 3.22
N GLU A 429 39.56 -4.80 2.27
CA GLU A 429 39.96 -3.39 2.35
C GLU A 429 38.92 -2.44 1.73
N GLN A 430 37.80 -2.95 1.20
CA GLN A 430 36.78 -2.11 0.57
C GLN A 430 35.69 -1.67 1.55
N GLU A 431 35.41 -0.37 1.59
CA GLU A 431 34.35 0.23 2.42
C GLU A 431 32.93 0.04 1.86
N GLY A 432 32.75 -0.75 0.81
CA GLY A 432 31.47 -0.99 0.12
C GLY A 432 31.45 -0.54 -1.34
N LYS A 433 30.39 -0.89 -2.06
CA LYS A 433 30.17 -0.51 -3.46
C LYS A 433 29.29 0.73 -3.55
N ARG A 434 29.61 1.64 -4.48
CA ARG A 434 28.78 2.83 -4.76
C ARG A 434 27.34 2.41 -5.05
N MET A 435 26.39 3.06 -4.38
CA MET A 435 24.98 2.82 -4.61
C MET A 435 24.60 3.27 -6.03
N GLN A 436 23.82 2.44 -6.72
CA GLN A 436 23.32 2.76 -8.07
C GLN A 436 21.89 3.32 -7.98
N ASP A 437 21.23 3.54 -9.10
CA ASP A 437 19.94 4.19 -9.25
C ASP A 437 18.72 3.26 -9.20
N ILE A 438 18.92 1.94 -8.99
CA ILE A 438 17.86 0.96 -8.77
C ILE A 438 17.84 0.55 -7.30
N TRP A 439 16.81 0.98 -6.57
CA TRP A 439 16.71 0.82 -5.12
C TRP A 439 15.64 -0.20 -4.74
N GLU A 440 16.04 -1.25 -4.03
CA GLU A 440 15.14 -2.34 -3.57
C GLU A 440 14.59 -2.12 -2.15
N LEU A 441 14.21 -0.87 -1.84
CA LEU A 441 13.73 -0.44 -0.52
C LEU A 441 12.20 -0.34 -0.51
N LYS A 442 11.54 -1.48 -0.28
CA LYS A 442 10.08 -1.61 -0.21
C LYS A 442 9.52 -0.98 1.06
N ASP A 443 8.32 -0.44 0.98
CA ASP A 443 7.62 0.11 2.16
C ASP A 443 7.32 -1.00 3.19
N PRO A 444 7.16 -0.63 4.48
CA PRO A 444 6.85 -1.59 5.53
C PRO A 444 5.58 -2.40 5.20
N GLN A 445 5.63 -3.71 5.48
CA GLN A 445 4.47 -4.58 5.25
C GLN A 445 3.29 -4.26 6.18
N TYR A 446 3.58 -3.70 7.35
CA TYR A 446 2.60 -3.30 8.36
C TYR A 446 2.82 -1.84 8.75
N PRO A 447 2.38 -0.88 7.90
CA PRO A 447 2.59 0.53 8.18
C PRO A 447 1.65 1.01 9.28
N VAL A 448 2.13 1.96 10.10
CA VAL A 448 1.33 2.63 11.13
C VAL A 448 0.42 3.69 10.50
N TYR A 449 0.77 4.15 9.28
CA TYR A 449 0.02 5.12 8.49
C TYR A 449 -0.03 4.69 7.00
N PRO A 450 -1.16 4.83 6.28
CA PRO A 450 -1.36 4.20 4.95
C PRO A 450 -0.28 4.47 3.88
N THR A 451 0.44 5.59 3.97
CA THR A 451 1.46 6.00 2.98
C THR A 451 2.89 6.00 3.54
N GLU A 452 3.12 5.37 4.69
CA GLU A 452 4.42 5.32 5.36
C GLU A 452 5.53 4.75 4.46
N LYS A 453 6.60 5.54 4.30
CA LYS A 453 7.76 5.17 3.49
C LYS A 453 8.77 4.36 4.28
N ASN A 454 9.55 3.56 3.54
CA ASN A 454 10.72 2.89 4.08
C ASN A 454 11.68 3.91 4.76
N PHE A 455 12.11 3.63 5.99
CA PHE A 455 13.00 4.51 6.73
C PHE A 455 14.40 4.58 6.11
N ASP A 456 14.98 3.45 5.71
CA ASP A 456 16.33 3.38 5.14
C ASP A 456 16.42 4.17 3.84
N LEU A 457 15.34 4.16 3.04
CA LEU A 457 15.21 4.97 1.83
C LEU A 457 15.43 6.46 2.12
N LEU A 458 14.68 7.00 3.08
CA LEU A 458 14.74 8.41 3.44
C LEU A 458 16.04 8.74 4.20
N ASN A 459 16.53 7.81 5.02
CA ASN A 459 17.79 7.94 5.72
C ASN A 459 18.98 8.06 4.76
N ILE A 460 19.00 7.27 3.69
CA ILE A 460 20.02 7.38 2.63
C ILE A 460 19.96 8.76 1.98
N ILE A 461 18.75 9.22 1.58
CA ILE A 461 18.57 10.53 0.95
C ILE A 461 19.08 11.66 1.85
N VAL A 462 18.65 11.68 3.12
CA VAL A 462 19.05 12.70 4.09
C VAL A 462 20.57 12.70 4.29
N LYS A 463 21.19 11.53 4.52
CA LYS A 463 22.64 11.45 4.74
C LYS A 463 23.45 11.84 3.50
N THR A 464 22.95 11.52 2.31
CA THR A 464 23.63 11.81 1.04
C THR A 464 23.65 13.31 0.76
N SER A 465 22.54 14.01 1.01
CA SER A 465 22.33 15.37 0.51
C SER A 465 22.26 16.44 1.59
N SER A 466 22.75 16.14 2.80
CA SER A 466 22.79 17.11 3.90
C SER A 466 23.96 16.87 4.85
N ASN A 467 24.42 17.94 5.49
CA ASN A 467 25.36 17.90 6.61
C ASN A 467 24.60 17.92 7.94
N GLU A 468 25.28 17.64 9.06
CA GLU A 468 24.75 17.97 10.38
C GLU A 468 24.33 19.45 10.44
N ASN A 469 23.27 19.74 11.20
CA ASN A 469 22.63 21.06 11.29
C ASN A 469 22.03 21.62 9.99
N SER A 470 22.06 20.86 8.88
CA SER A 470 21.28 21.24 7.69
C SER A 470 19.79 21.17 7.99
N ILE A 471 18.99 21.95 7.27
CA ILE A 471 17.52 21.93 7.37
C ILE A 471 16.97 20.98 6.32
N VAL A 472 16.16 20.01 6.76
CA VAL A 472 15.40 19.08 5.91
C VAL A 472 13.92 19.45 5.96
N LEU A 473 13.37 19.88 4.83
CA LEU A 473 11.96 20.22 4.72
C LEU A 473 11.21 19.11 3.97
N ASP A 474 10.11 18.63 4.55
CA ASP A 474 9.15 17.73 3.92
C ASP A 474 7.76 18.37 3.96
N CYS A 475 7.31 18.89 2.82
CA CYS A 475 6.03 19.58 2.71
C CYS A 475 4.82 18.65 2.48
N PHE A 476 5.04 17.34 2.52
CA PHE A 476 4.02 16.29 2.48
C PHE A 476 4.40 15.19 3.49
N CYS A 477 4.65 15.58 4.74
CA CYS A 477 5.39 14.74 5.68
C CYS A 477 4.66 13.48 6.13
N GLY A 478 3.32 13.43 6.02
CA GLY A 478 2.53 12.24 6.29
C GLY A 478 2.78 11.68 7.70
N SER A 479 3.39 10.50 7.78
CA SER A 479 3.75 9.86 9.05
C SER A 479 5.05 10.34 9.70
N GLY A 480 5.73 11.31 9.09
CA GLY A 480 6.94 11.95 9.65
C GLY A 480 8.22 11.13 9.49
N THR A 481 8.28 10.19 8.55
CA THR A 481 9.45 9.31 8.39
C THR A 481 10.70 10.06 7.95
N THR A 482 10.56 11.08 7.09
CA THR A 482 11.65 11.97 6.67
C THR A 482 12.19 12.77 7.86
N LEU A 483 11.28 13.29 8.70
CA LEU A 483 11.64 14.07 9.89
C LEU A 483 12.38 13.20 10.91
N LYS A 484 11.93 11.95 11.10
CA LYS A 484 12.66 10.96 11.91
C LYS A 484 14.08 10.73 11.38
N ALA A 485 14.24 10.57 10.06
CA ALA A 485 15.57 10.41 9.46
C ALA A 485 16.44 11.65 9.66
N ALA A 486 15.90 12.86 9.50
CA ALA A 486 16.60 14.10 9.78
C ALA A 486 17.05 14.19 11.25
N GLN A 487 16.14 13.96 12.20
CA GLN A 487 16.42 14.01 13.64
C GLN A 487 17.54 13.06 14.05
N ILE A 488 17.46 11.78 13.64
CA ILE A 488 18.44 10.76 14.04
C ILE A 488 19.83 11.07 13.49
N ASN A 489 19.92 11.79 12.38
CA ASN A 489 21.18 12.22 11.82
C ASN A 489 21.59 13.63 12.32
N GLY A 490 20.96 14.24 13.31
CA GLY A 490 21.35 15.56 13.80
C GLY A 490 21.15 16.69 12.78
N ARG A 491 20.08 16.60 11.97
CA ARG A 491 19.62 17.67 11.08
C ARG A 491 18.40 18.37 11.70
N HIS A 492 18.25 19.65 11.43
CA HIS A 492 17.00 20.36 11.70
C HIS A 492 15.95 19.94 10.68
N TRP A 493 14.67 20.00 11.03
CA TRP A 493 13.61 19.56 10.14
C TRP A 493 12.36 20.44 10.24
N ILE A 494 11.66 20.52 9.10
CA ILE A 494 10.36 21.19 8.97
C ILE A 494 9.42 20.19 8.29
N GLY A 495 8.32 19.84 8.96
CA GLY A 495 7.28 18.98 8.41
C GLY A 495 5.99 19.75 8.21
N ILE A 496 5.38 19.65 7.03
CA ILE A 496 4.08 20.25 6.72
C ILE A 496 3.13 19.15 6.24
N ASP A 497 1.93 19.13 6.80
CA ASP A 497 0.82 18.31 6.32
C ASP A 497 -0.50 19.01 6.65
N GLN A 498 -1.52 18.79 5.82
CA GLN A 498 -2.87 19.32 6.03
C GLN A 498 -3.79 18.36 6.79
N SER A 499 -3.40 17.07 6.90
CA SER A 499 -4.19 16.06 7.61
C SER A 499 -3.87 16.07 9.10
N ASP A 500 -4.91 16.26 9.92
CA ASP A 500 -4.81 16.14 11.37
C ASP A 500 -4.30 14.75 11.80
N GLU A 501 -4.65 13.69 11.06
CA GLU A 501 -4.17 12.33 11.30
C GLU A 501 -2.67 12.19 11.01
N ALA A 502 -2.21 12.76 9.88
CA ALA A 502 -0.79 12.81 9.53
C ALA A 502 0.00 13.56 10.61
N ILE A 503 -0.49 14.73 11.03
CA ILE A 503 0.09 15.53 12.09
C ILE A 503 0.17 14.74 13.41
N LYS A 504 -0.90 14.06 13.82
CA LYS A 504 -0.91 13.20 15.02
C LYS A 504 0.08 12.05 14.91
N ALA A 505 0.15 11.38 13.76
CA ALA A 505 1.07 10.27 13.52
C ALA A 505 2.53 10.75 13.55
N THR A 506 2.84 11.86 12.91
CA THR A 506 4.14 12.53 12.94
C THR A 506 4.52 12.92 14.36
N THR A 507 3.64 13.60 15.10
CA THR A 507 3.86 14.01 16.49
C THR A 507 4.19 12.80 17.39
N THR A 508 3.41 11.73 17.27
CA THR A 508 3.64 10.49 18.00
C THR A 508 4.99 9.87 17.64
N LYS A 509 5.36 9.86 16.36
CA LYS A 509 6.64 9.35 15.87
C LYS A 509 7.81 10.15 16.42
N MET A 510 7.73 11.48 16.43
CA MET A 510 8.78 12.36 16.94
C MET A 510 8.93 12.25 18.46
N ASN A 511 7.83 12.20 19.21
CA ASN A 511 7.85 11.99 20.66
C ASN A 511 8.39 10.61 21.05
N GLY A 512 8.30 9.62 20.16
CA GLY A 512 8.83 8.27 20.38
C GLY A 512 10.35 8.16 20.23
N ILE A 513 11.04 9.18 19.73
CA ILE A 513 12.51 9.18 19.58
C ILE A 513 13.14 9.46 20.94
N LYS A 514 13.78 8.45 21.52
CA LYS A 514 14.57 8.63 22.75
C LYS A 514 15.91 9.26 22.39
N GLY A 515 16.24 10.37 23.05
CA GLY A 515 17.57 10.94 22.96
C GLY A 515 18.62 10.04 23.62
N ASP A 516 19.83 10.07 23.09
CA ASP A 516 21.01 9.42 23.65
C ASP A 516 22.26 10.31 23.44
N LEU A 517 23.47 9.76 23.61
CA LEU A 517 24.71 10.51 23.47
C LEU A 517 24.92 11.09 22.06
N PHE A 518 24.29 10.49 21.04
CA PHE A 518 24.45 10.83 19.62
C PHE A 518 23.17 11.38 19.00
N ILE A 519 22.01 11.14 19.61
CA ILE A 519 20.71 11.60 19.14
C ILE A 519 20.17 12.63 20.13
N SER A 520 20.04 13.88 19.69
CA SER A 520 19.41 14.93 20.50
C SER A 520 17.96 14.57 20.83
N GLN A 521 17.52 14.89 22.04
CA GLN A 521 16.11 14.80 22.41
C GLN A 521 15.26 15.63 21.45
N THR A 522 14.10 15.12 21.07
CA THR A 522 13.20 15.83 20.18
C THR A 522 12.59 17.04 20.88
N ASP A 523 12.80 18.21 20.29
CA ASP A 523 12.12 19.45 20.64
C ASP A 523 11.55 20.04 19.34
N PHE A 524 10.27 20.36 19.33
CA PHE A 524 9.60 20.91 18.16
C PHE A 524 8.42 21.80 18.57
N GLN A 525 8.16 22.79 17.74
CA GLN A 525 7.01 23.67 17.88
C GLN A 525 5.95 23.27 16.86
N PHE A 526 4.69 23.33 17.29
CA PHE A 526 3.55 23.14 16.40
C PHE A 526 3.00 24.51 16.01
N TRP A 527 2.85 24.75 14.72
CA TRP A 527 2.26 25.97 14.19
C TRP A 527 1.03 25.63 13.38
N THR A 528 -0.07 26.33 13.65
CA THR A 528 -1.30 26.27 12.87
C THR A 528 -1.46 27.52 12.00
N ASP A 529 -2.30 27.44 10.97
CA ASP A 529 -2.65 28.59 10.11
C ASP A 529 -3.18 29.81 10.91
N LYS A 530 -3.66 29.60 12.15
CA LYS A 530 -4.12 30.69 13.03
C LYS A 530 -2.98 31.45 13.71
N GLU A 531 -1.82 30.81 13.85
CA GLU A 531 -0.65 31.33 14.56
C GLU A 531 0.36 31.93 13.57
N ILE A 532 0.33 31.50 12.30
CA ILE A 532 1.08 32.10 11.19
C ILE A 532 0.36 33.37 10.74
N LYS A 533 0.51 34.46 11.52
CA LYS A 533 0.22 35.80 10.98
C LYS A 533 1.37 36.17 10.04
N LEU A 534 1.10 36.07 8.73
CA LEU A 534 1.95 36.67 7.69
C LEU A 534 2.04 38.19 7.86
#